data_AF-A0A5N9CW64-F1
#
_entry.id   AF-A0A5N9CW64-F1
#
_cell.length_a   1.000
_cell.length_b   1.000
_cell.length_c   1.000
_cell.angle_alpha   90.00
_cell.angle_beta   90.00
_cell.angle_gamma   90.00
#
_symmetry.space_group_name_H-M   'P 1'
#
loop_
_entity.id
_entity.type
_entity.pdbx_description
1 polymer ?
#
loop_
_entity_poly.entity_id
_entity_poly.type
_entity_poly.pdbx_seq_one_letter_code
_entity_poly.pdbx_strand_id
1 'polypeptide(L)' 'MVRLEKDLSTDQIAELNESFADLLESGEIVKSGSLRQENDEPELLSKRRISFRNNKQSAGRLNEMILAINRMGNAA' A
#
# COMPACT_ATOMS: atom_id res chain seq x y z
N MET A 1 -0.75 2.71 -6.79
CA MET A 1 -1.55 2.17 -5.67
C MET A 1 -1.35 0.67 -5.58
N VAL A 2 -1.58 0.09 -4.41
CA VAL A 2 -1.53 -1.35 -4.17
C VAL A 2 -2.88 -1.78 -3.57
N ARG A 3 -3.46 -2.86 -4.09
CA ARG A 3 -4.67 -3.49 -3.55
C ARG A 3 -4.27 -4.52 -2.50
N LEU A 4 -5.03 -4.59 -1.41
CA LEU A 4 -4.77 -5.42 -0.24
C LEU A 4 -5.95 -6.34 0.03
N GLU A 5 -5.65 -7.57 0.44
CA GLU A 5 -6.62 -8.55 0.91
C GLU A 5 -7.12 -8.25 2.32
N LYS A 6 -6.25 -7.71 3.18
CA LYS A 6 -6.55 -7.31 4.56
C LYS A 6 -6.25 -5.83 4.75
N ASP A 7 -7.04 -5.17 5.60
CA ASP A 7 -6.77 -3.77 5.96
C ASP A 7 -5.52 -3.68 6.84
N LEU A 8 -4.82 -2.56 6.77
CA LEU A 8 -3.70 -2.26 7.67
C LEU A 8 -4.18 -1.34 8.78
N SER A 9 -3.70 -1.48 10.01
CA SER A 9 -4.00 -0.51 11.08
C SER A 9 -3.35 0.85 10.80
N THR A 10 -3.75 1.88 11.54
CA THR A 10 -3.07 3.19 11.47
C THR A 10 -1.59 3.06 11.85
N ASP A 11 -1.27 2.24 12.85
CA ASP A 11 0.12 2.01 13.29
C ASP A 11 0.94 1.33 12.20
N GLN A 12 0.37 0.35 11.49
CA GLN A 12 1.03 -0.30 10.35
C GLN A 12 1.28 0.66 9.19
N ILE A 13 0.37 1.61 8.95
CA ILE A 13 0.61 2.68 7.96
C ILE A 13 1.73 3.61 8.41
N ALA A 14 1.81 3.95 9.70
CA ALA A 14 2.91 4.76 10.24
C ALA A 14 4.26 4.02 10.10
N GLU A 15 4.31 2.74 10.45
CA GLU A 15 5.51 1.90 10.29
C GLU A 15 5.97 1.84 8.82
N LEU A 16 5.04 1.72 7.87
CA LEU A 16 5.37 1.75 6.45
C LEU A 16 5.98 3.09 6.02
N ASN A 17 5.42 4.21 6.50
CA ASN A 17 5.95 5.54 6.19
C ASN A 17 7.35 5.75 6.75
N GLU A 18 7.62 5.30 7.96
CA GLU A 18 8.95 5.37 8.56
C GLU A 18 9.95 4.47 7.83
N SER A 19 9.55 3.22 7.55
CA SER A 19 10.45 2.19 7.03
C SER A 19 10.77 2.34 5.54
N PHE A 20 9.90 3.00 4.76
CA PHE A 20 9.98 3.06 3.30
C PHE A 20 9.83 4.48 2.73
N ALA A 21 10.09 5.52 3.54
CA ALA A 21 10.13 6.91 3.06
C ALA A 21 11.10 7.10 1.87
N ASP A 22 12.18 6.29 1.83
CA ASP A 22 13.17 6.29 0.76
C ASP A 22 12.61 5.89 -0.61
N LEU A 23 11.44 5.20 -0.66
CA LEU A 23 10.75 4.86 -1.90
C LEU A 23 9.86 6.00 -2.43
N LEU A 24 9.62 7.04 -1.65
CA LEU A 24 8.64 8.08 -1.98
C LEU A 24 9.29 9.19 -2.80
N GLU A 25 8.68 9.52 -3.93
CA GLU A 25 9.00 10.72 -4.71
C GLU A 25 8.53 11.98 -3.96
N SER A 26 7.38 11.89 -3.31
CA SER A 26 6.78 12.95 -2.49
C SER A 26 5.59 12.40 -1.69
N GLY A 27 5.21 13.12 -0.63
CA GLY A 27 4.06 12.78 0.21
C GLY A 27 4.33 11.57 1.10
N GLU A 28 3.28 10.80 1.36
CA GLU A 28 3.28 9.68 2.29
C GLU A 28 2.44 8.50 1.74
N ILE A 29 2.62 7.32 2.32
CA ILE A 29 1.78 6.16 2.10
C ILE A 29 0.47 6.36 2.86
N VAL A 30 -0.64 6.42 2.14
CA VAL A 30 -1.98 6.63 2.71
C VAL A 30 -2.93 5.51 2.32
N LYS A 31 -3.92 5.24 3.18
CA LYS A 31 -5.09 4.45 2.78
C LYS A 31 -5.87 5.20 1.69
N SER A 32 -6.41 4.44 0.73
CA SER A 32 -7.20 5.00 -0.37
C SER A 32 -8.51 4.23 -0.53
N GLY A 33 -9.55 4.93 -0.98
CA GLY A 33 -10.76 4.32 -1.49
C GLY A 33 -10.55 3.67 -2.87
N SER A 34 -11.61 3.04 -3.38
CA SER A 34 -11.67 2.56 -4.76
C SER A 34 -11.54 3.72 -5.75
N LEU A 35 -10.91 3.45 -6.89
CA LEU A 35 -10.88 4.42 -7.98
C LEU A 35 -12.17 4.35 -8.78
N ARG A 36 -12.58 5.49 -9.37
CA ARG A 36 -13.78 5.58 -10.21
C ARG A 36 -13.72 4.61 -11.40
N GLN A 37 -12.51 4.30 -11.90
CA GLN A 37 -12.32 3.32 -12.98
C GLN A 37 -12.59 1.86 -12.57
N GLU A 38 -12.72 1.56 -11.27
CA GLU A 38 -12.96 0.20 -10.78
C GLU A 38 -14.46 -0.08 -10.57
N ASN A 39 -15.34 0.87 -10.91
CA ASN A 39 -16.79 0.77 -10.68
C ASN A 39 -17.45 -0.41 -11.39
N ASP A 40 -16.90 -0.85 -12.53
CA ASP A 40 -17.42 -1.96 -13.31
C ASP A 40 -16.89 -3.34 -12.85
N GLU A 41 -16.01 -3.36 -11.83
CA GLU A 41 -15.40 -4.58 -11.28
C GLU A 41 -15.73 -4.73 -9.77
N PRO A 42 -16.91 -5.27 -9.43
CA PRO A 42 -17.43 -5.29 -8.05
C PRO A 42 -16.52 -6.01 -7.05
N GLU A 43 -15.84 -7.06 -7.50
CA GLU A 43 -14.88 -7.82 -6.71
C GLU A 43 -13.67 -6.99 -6.28
N LEU A 44 -13.23 -6.06 -7.13
CA LEU A 44 -12.13 -5.15 -6.82
C LEU A 44 -12.56 -4.04 -5.88
N LEU A 45 -13.80 -3.54 -5.98
CA LEU A 45 -14.32 -2.48 -5.10
C LEU A 45 -14.24 -2.83 -3.62
N SER A 46 -14.39 -4.12 -3.28
CA SER A 46 -14.33 -4.62 -1.91
C SER A 46 -12.93 -4.53 -1.27
N LYS A 47 -11.87 -4.54 -2.09
CA LYS A 47 -10.49 -4.62 -1.61
C LYS A 47 -10.07 -3.32 -0.90
N ARG A 48 -9.15 -3.44 0.06
CA ARG A 48 -8.52 -2.28 0.70
C ARG A 48 -7.34 -1.81 -0.16
N ARG A 49 -6.93 -0.55 -0.03
CA ARG A 49 -5.87 0.02 -0.87
C ARG A 49 -4.98 0.96 -0.08
N ILE A 50 -3.73 0.99 -0.50
CA ILE A 50 -2.80 2.07 -0.16
C ILE A 50 -2.32 2.76 -1.44
N SER A 51 -2.06 4.06 -1.33
CA SER A 51 -1.53 4.88 -2.40
C SER A 51 -0.28 5.60 -1.94
N PHE A 52 0.69 5.71 -2.84
CA PHE A 52 1.96 6.39 -2.64
C PHE A 52 2.58 6.69 -4.01
N ARG A 53 3.46 7.69 -4.07
CA ARG A 53 4.20 8.05 -5.28
C ARG A 53 5.59 7.43 -5.22
N ASN A 54 5.80 6.33 -5.93
CA ASN A 54 7.09 5.65 -5.97
C ASN A 54 8.10 6.44 -6.84
N ASN A 55 9.30 6.70 -6.33
CA ASN A 55 10.39 7.35 -7.07
C ASN A 55 11.04 6.45 -8.14
N LYS A 56 10.70 5.16 -8.18
CA LYS A 56 11.15 4.12 -9.13
C LYS A 56 12.66 3.86 -9.11
N GLN A 57 13.36 4.22 -8.03
CA GLN A 57 14.81 4.07 -7.93
C GLN A 57 15.25 2.64 -7.59
N SER A 58 14.39 1.85 -6.91
CA SER A 58 14.73 0.48 -6.51
C SER A 58 13.54 -0.46 -6.52
N ALA A 59 13.53 -1.38 -7.50
CA ALA A 59 12.54 -2.45 -7.57
C ALA A 59 12.68 -3.47 -6.43
N GLY A 60 13.93 -3.73 -5.98
CA GLY A 60 14.19 -4.62 -4.85
C GLY A 60 13.59 -4.09 -3.54
N ARG A 61 13.77 -2.80 -3.28
CA ARG A 61 13.21 -2.12 -2.10
C ARG A 61 11.68 -2.06 -2.14
N LEU A 62 11.09 -1.85 -3.32
CA LEU A 62 9.64 -1.98 -3.50
C LEU A 62 9.16 -3.40 -3.14
N ASN A 63 9.88 -4.44 -3.56
CA ASN A 63 9.54 -5.82 -3.23
C ASN A 63 9.63 -6.09 -1.71
N GLU A 64 10.63 -5.54 -1.01
CA GLU A 64 10.72 -5.60 0.45
C GLU A 64 9.49 -5.00 1.14
N MET A 65 9.00 -3.86 0.66
CA MET A 65 7.78 -3.23 1.16
C MET A 65 6.55 -4.12 0.95
N ILE A 66 6.41 -4.73 -0.23
CA ILE A 66 5.32 -5.69 -0.51
C ILE A 66 5.39 -6.89 0.44
N LEU A 67 6.58 -7.43 0.71
CA LEU A 67 6.76 -8.51 1.67
C LEU A 67 6.40 -8.09 3.10
N ALA A 68 6.72 -6.85 3.51
CA ALA A 68 6.33 -6.32 4.81
C ALA A 68 4.80 -6.20 4.94
N ILE A 69 4.14 -5.65 3.93
CA ILE A 69 2.68 -5.57 3.85
C ILE A 69 2.03 -6.96 3.97
N ASN A 70 2.56 -7.96 3.25
CA ASN A 70 2.04 -9.33 3.32
C ASN A 70 2.19 -9.94 4.73
N ARG A 71 3.31 -9.67 5.42
CA ARG A 71 3.49 -10.11 6.81
C ARG A 71 2.51 -9.42 7.76
N MET A 72 2.32 -8.11 7.63
CA MET A 72 1.36 -7.34 8.43
C MET A 72 -0.08 -7.87 8.28
N GLY A 73 -0.48 -8.20 7.05
CA GLY A 73 -1.79 -8.83 6.79
C GLY A 73 -1.89 -10.25 7.38
N ASN A 74 -0.84 -11.06 7.31
CA ASN A 74 -0.87 -12.42 7.84
C ASN A 74 -0.76 -12.52 9.37
N ALA A 75 -0.25 -11.48 10.03
CA ALA A 75 -0.14 -11.42 11.49
C ALA A 75 -1.44 -11.01 12.21
N ALA A 76 -2.49 -10.65 11.45
CA ALA A 76 -3.81 -10.24 11.95
C ALA A 76 -4.86 -11.36 11.85
#